data_AF-K9GGT1-F1
#
_entry.id   AF-K9GGT1-F1
#
_cell.length_a   1.000
_cell.length_b   1.000
_cell.length_c   1.000
_cell.angle_alpha   90.00
_cell.angle_beta   90.00
_cell.angle_gamma   90.00
#
_symmetry.space_group_name_H-M   'P 1'
#
loop_
_entity.id
_entity.type
_entity.pdbx_description
1 polymer ?
#
loop_
_entity_poly.entity_id
_entity_poly.type
_entity_poly.pdbx_seq_one_letter_code
_entity_poly.pdbx_strand_id
1 'polypeptide(L)'
;MPRIPFSVIFKAQRENYLLPILLKECRTIDSARNELRWLRERVIRDGQSSSRSKAWRSRLRYMCQMRSRGYPLQYILGDQPFGDLEILCRRGVLIPRSAYQISERAISC
;
A
#
# COMPACT_ATOMS: atom_id res chain seq x y z
N MET A 1 -14.65 10.15 -10.88
CA MET A 1 -14.27 9.26 -9.74
C MET A 1 -15.50 9.00 -8.88
N PRO A 2 -15.76 7.75 -8.46
CA PRO A 2 -16.92 7.43 -7.64
C PRO A 2 -16.81 8.14 -6.26
N ARG A 3 -17.91 8.74 -5.82
CA ARG A 3 -17.99 9.38 -4.50
C ARG A 3 -18.00 8.29 -3.43
N ILE A 4 -17.23 8.50 -2.36
CA ILE A 4 -17.21 7.59 -1.22
C ILE A 4 -18.38 7.96 -0.31
N PRO A 5 -19.29 7.03 0.02
CA PRO A 5 -20.41 7.33 0.90
C PRO A 5 -19.90 7.60 2.33
N PHE A 6 -20.59 8.49 3.03
CA PHE A 6 -20.21 8.87 4.40
C PHE A 6 -20.21 7.68 5.37
N SER A 7 -21.13 6.72 5.17
CA SER A 7 -21.19 5.47 5.96
C SER A 7 -19.89 4.67 5.91
N VAL A 8 -19.22 4.65 4.76
CA VAL A 8 -17.93 3.98 4.57
C VAL A 8 -16.81 4.72 5.31
N ILE A 9 -16.80 6.05 5.25
CA ILE A 9 -15.84 6.89 5.98
C ILE A 9 -16.00 6.68 7.49
N PHE A 10 -17.25 6.66 7.97
CA PHE A 10 -17.57 6.47 9.37
C PHE A 10 -17.19 5.07 9.87
N LYS A 11 -17.49 4.02 9.09
CA LYS A 11 -17.06 2.66 9.39
C LYS A 11 -15.53 2.57 9.50
N ALA A 12 -14.81 3.16 8.55
CA ALA A 12 -13.36 3.20 8.58
C ALA A 12 -12.80 3.96 9.80
N GLN A 13 -13.39 5.10 10.19
CA GLN A 13 -13.00 5.84 11.39
C GLN A 13 -13.08 4.97 12.65
N ARG A 14 -14.17 4.19 12.78
CA ARG A 14 -14.40 3.31 13.95
C ARG A 14 -13.40 2.16 14.02
N GLU A 15 -12.97 1.63 12.88
CA GLU A 15 -11.99 0.55 12.81
C GLU A 15 -10.56 1.03 13.07
N ASN A 16 -10.15 2.11 12.40
CA ASN A 16 -8.83 2.69 12.58
C ASN A 16 -8.78 4.11 12.03
N TYR A 17 -8.23 5.05 12.80
CA TYR A 17 -8.09 6.44 12.39
C TYR A 17 -7.24 6.66 11.12
N LEU A 18 -6.41 5.69 10.70
CA LEU A 18 -5.62 5.76 9.47
C LEU A 18 -6.38 5.32 8.21
N LEU A 19 -7.42 4.50 8.35
CA LEU A 19 -8.17 3.99 7.19
C LEU A 19 -8.85 5.10 6.37
N PRO A 20 -9.46 6.14 6.97
CA PRO A 20 -10.00 7.28 6.21
C PRO A 20 -8.96 8.01 5.35
N ILE A 21 -7.69 8.01 5.76
CA ILE A 21 -6.60 8.63 4.98
C ILE A 21 -6.37 7.82 3.69
N LEU A 22 -6.33 6.50 3.80
CA LEU A 22 -6.13 5.58 2.67
C LEU A 22 -7.36 5.49 1.75
N LEU A 23 -8.57 5.63 2.31
CA LEU A 23 -9.82 5.61 1.54
C LEU A 23 -9.85 6.67 0.43
N LYS A 24 -9.17 7.80 0.60
CA LYS A 24 -9.06 8.84 -0.43
C LYS A 24 -8.56 8.29 -1.76
N GLU A 25 -7.69 7.27 -1.72
CA GLU A 25 -7.16 6.63 -2.92
C GLU A 25 -7.74 5.26 -3.19
N CYS A 26 -7.86 4.42 -2.14
CA CYS A 26 -8.34 3.04 -2.26
C CYS A 26 -9.81 2.93 -2.66
N ARG A 27 -10.62 3.95 -2.33
CA ARG A 27 -12.09 4.03 -2.54
C ARG A 27 -12.94 2.97 -1.84
N THR A 28 -12.37 1.85 -1.45
CA THR A 28 -13.02 0.75 -0.72
C THR A 28 -12.30 0.47 0.60
N ILE A 29 -13.05 -0.01 1.60
CA ILE A 29 -12.50 -0.34 2.93
C ILE A 29 -11.54 -1.52 2.82
N ASP A 30 -11.88 -2.55 2.04
CA ASP A 30 -11.06 -3.76 1.94
C ASP A 30 -9.70 -3.47 1.29
N SER A 31 -9.67 -2.67 0.22
CA SER A 31 -8.39 -2.20 -0.34
C SER A 31 -7.61 -1.36 0.67
N ALA A 32 -8.26 -0.45 1.41
CA ALA A 32 -7.59 0.35 2.43
C ALA A 32 -7.02 -0.51 3.58
N ARG A 33 -7.70 -1.59 3.96
CA ARG A 33 -7.21 -2.54 4.97
C ARG A 33 -5.99 -3.31 4.47
N ASN A 34 -6.00 -3.78 3.23
CA ASN A 34 -4.88 -4.48 2.63
C ASN A 34 -3.65 -3.56 2.51
N GLU A 35 -3.83 -2.33 2.01
CA GLU A 35 -2.74 -1.36 1.98
C GLU A 35 -2.20 -1.03 3.37
N LEU A 36 -3.08 -0.83 4.37
CA LEU A 36 -2.65 -0.58 5.74
C LEU A 36 -1.86 -1.77 6.32
N ARG A 37 -2.24 -3.01 5.97
CA ARG A 37 -1.51 -4.21 6.38
C ARG A 37 -0.09 -4.20 5.81
N TRP A 38 0.06 -4.01 4.50
CA TRP A 38 1.37 -3.97 3.84
C TRP A 38 2.26 -2.83 4.38
N LEU A 39 1.69 -1.64 4.59
CA LEU A 39 2.41 -0.52 5.19
C LEU A 39 2.91 -0.85 6.60
N ARG A 40 2.10 -1.53 7.43
CA ARG A 40 2.53 -1.98 8.76
C ARG A 40 3.65 -3.00 8.69
N GLU A 41 3.52 -4.00 7.84
CA GLU A 41 4.54 -5.03 7.61
C GLU A 41 5.85 -4.40 7.17
N ARG A 42 5.80 -3.41 6.26
CA ARG A 42 6.99 -2.69 5.81
C ARG A 42 7.68 -1.92 6.93
N VAL A 43 6.94 -1.19 7.77
CA VAL A 43 7.54 -0.45 8.91
C VAL A 43 8.15 -1.42 9.93
N ILE A 44 7.55 -2.60 10.12
CA ILE A 44 8.11 -3.65 10.98
C ILE A 44 9.41 -4.21 10.38
N ARG A 45 9.42 -4.47 9.06
CA ARG A 45 10.58 -4.99 8.32
C ARG A 45 11.75 -4.01 8.29
N ASP A 46 11.49 -2.71 8.09
CA ASP A 46 12.51 -1.64 8.07
C ASP A 46 13.26 -1.51 9.42
N GLY A 47 12.74 -2.09 10.51
CA GLY A 47 13.46 -2.28 11.77
C GLY A 47 13.54 -1.05 12.68
N GLN A 48 13.71 -1.35 13.98
CA GLN A 48 13.98 -0.45 15.12
C GLN A 48 12.82 0.16 15.90
N SER A 49 11.62 -0.43 15.89
CA SER A 49 10.62 -0.02 16.88
C SER A 49 9.57 -1.09 17.12
N SER A 50 9.31 -1.38 18.40
CA SER A 50 8.05 -1.99 18.83
C SER A 50 6.89 -1.28 18.14
N SER A 51 5.85 -2.01 17.72
CA SER A 51 4.57 -1.45 17.20
C SER A 51 3.98 -0.34 18.12
N ARG A 52 4.45 -0.27 19.36
CA ARG A 52 4.10 0.75 20.35
C ARG A 52 5.01 1.99 20.39
N SER A 53 6.06 2.09 19.57
CA SER A 53 6.94 3.26 19.58
C SER A 53 6.27 4.47 18.91
N LYS A 54 6.67 5.67 19.33
CA LYS A 54 6.22 6.93 18.69
C LYS A 54 6.76 7.02 17.26
N ALA A 55 8.01 6.60 17.03
CA ALA A 55 8.64 6.59 15.71
C ALA A 55 7.89 5.68 14.72
N TRP A 56 7.48 4.49 15.16
CA TRP A 56 6.67 3.56 14.36
C TRP A 56 5.35 4.20 13.94
N ARG A 57 4.60 4.80 14.88
CA ARG A 57 3.32 5.44 14.59
C ARG A 57 3.48 6.63 13.64
N SER A 58 4.52 7.45 13.84
CA SER A 58 4.81 8.59 12.97
C SER A 58 5.17 8.13 11.54
N ARG A 59 6.00 7.09 11.39
CA ARG A 59 6.38 6.58 10.08
C ARG A 59 5.20 5.94 9.34
N LEU A 60 4.38 5.13 10.03
CA LEU A 60 3.18 4.56 9.42
C LEU A 60 2.20 5.65 8.97
N ARG A 61 1.97 6.67 9.81
CA ARG A 61 1.11 7.81 9.45
C ARG A 61 1.66 8.57 8.24
N TYR A 62 2.97 8.79 8.18
CA TYR A 62 3.64 9.42 7.04
C TYR A 62 3.40 8.64 5.74
N MET A 63 3.57 7.31 5.76
CA MET A 63 3.30 6.47 4.59
C MET A 63 1.82 6.55 4.15
N CYS A 64 0.88 6.53 5.09
CA CYS A 64 -0.55 6.69 4.78
C CYS A 64 -0.84 8.06 4.14
N GLN A 65 -0.20 9.13 4.62
CA GLN A 65 -0.35 10.47 4.06
C GLN A 65 0.21 10.56 2.63
N MET A 66 1.39 9.99 2.39
CA MET A 66 1.97 9.90 1.04
C MET A 66 1.00 9.18 0.10
N ARG A 67 0.44 8.05 0.54
CA ARG A 67 -0.55 7.33 -0.24
C ARG A 67 -1.73 8.22 -0.57
N SER A 68 -2.32 8.92 0.40
CA SER A 68 -3.47 9.81 0.21
C SER A 68 -3.24 11.00 -0.74
N ARG A 69 -1.99 11.28 -1.11
CA ARG A 69 -1.59 12.29 -2.09
C ARG A 69 -1.46 11.72 -3.51
N GLY A 70 -1.84 10.46 -3.73
CA GLY A 70 -1.75 9.79 -5.02
C GLY A 70 -0.40 9.12 -5.29
N TYR A 71 0.50 9.03 -4.31
CA TYR A 71 1.74 8.27 -4.51
C TYR A 71 1.42 6.78 -4.68
N PRO A 72 1.99 6.10 -5.69
CA PRO A 72 1.85 4.66 -5.85
C PRO A 72 2.33 3.92 -4.60
N LEU A 73 1.56 2.95 -4.14
CA LEU A 73 1.89 2.15 -2.95
C LEU A 73 3.29 1.53 -3.08
N GLN A 74 3.63 1.04 -4.26
CA GLN A 74 4.91 0.38 -4.55
C GLN A 74 6.10 1.32 -4.36
N TYR A 75 5.95 2.62 -4.62
CA TYR A 75 7.01 3.59 -4.32
C TYR A 75 7.13 3.88 -2.82
N ILE A 76 6.03 3.76 -2.08
CA ILE A 76 6.02 3.95 -0.62
C ILE A 76 6.62 2.72 0.07
N LEU A 77 6.32 1.52 -0.44
CA LEU A 77 6.92 0.27 0.00
C LEU A 77 8.39 0.22 -0.43
N GLY A 78 8.70 0.52 -1.69
CA GLY A 78 10.05 0.46 -2.25
C GLY A 78 10.32 -0.80 -3.07
N ASP A 79 9.32 -1.66 -3.20
CA ASP A 79 9.37 -2.96 -3.86
C ASP A 79 8.00 -3.35 -4.44
N GLN A 80 8.00 -4.30 -5.39
CA GLN A 80 6.81 -4.94 -5.92
C GLN A 80 7.13 -6.39 -6.30
N PRO A 81 6.29 -7.37 -5.90
CA PRO A 81 6.41 -8.73 -6.40
C PRO A 81 6.00 -8.83 -7.88
N PHE A 82 6.77 -9.55 -8.68
CA PHE A 82 6.50 -9.86 -10.08
C PHE A 82 6.89 -11.31 -10.40
N GLY A 83 5.91 -12.21 -10.40
CA GLY A 83 6.19 -13.65 -10.41
C GLY A 83 7.03 -14.02 -9.18
N ASP A 84 8.16 -14.68 -9.41
CA ASP A 84 9.10 -15.08 -8.35
C ASP A 84 10.17 -14.02 -8.03
N LEU A 85 10.07 -12.84 -8.64
CA LEU A 85 11.04 -11.75 -8.47
C LEU A 85 10.49 -10.63 -7.58
N GLU A 86 11.35 -10.07 -6.73
CA GLU A 86 11.11 -8.84 -5.98
C GLU A 86 11.76 -7.66 -6.73
N ILE A 87 10.94 -6.80 -7.35
CA ILE A 87 11.42 -5.67 -8.15
C ILE A 87 11.48 -4.41 -7.29
N LEU A 88 12.67 -3.82 -7.16
CA LEU A 88 12.84 -2.56 -6.44
C LEU A 88 12.14 -1.41 -7.18
N CYS A 89 11.23 -0.73 -6.48
CA CYS A 89 10.42 0.35 -7.04
C CYS A 89 10.90 1.71 -6.52
N ARG A 90 11.34 2.58 -7.43
CA ARG A 90 11.77 3.95 -7.11
C ARG A 90 11.07 4.95 -8.03
N ARG A 91 10.95 6.19 -7.57
CA ARG A 91 10.40 7.29 -8.36
C ARG A 91 11.12 7.38 -9.70
N GLY A 92 10.36 7.43 -10.80
CA GLY A 92 10.91 7.51 -12.16
C GLY A 92 11.05 6.17 -12.88
N VAL A 93 10.75 5.05 -12.21
CA VAL A 93 10.74 3.71 -12.83
C VAL A 93 9.30 3.33 -13.19
N LEU A 94 9.08 2.83 -14.42
CA LEU A 94 7.79 2.31 -14.83
C LEU A 94 7.38 1.15 -13.90
N ILE A 95 6.21 1.27 -13.27
CA ILE A 95 5.69 0.24 -12.36
C ILE A 95 5.19 -0.94 -13.20
N PRO A 96 5.73 -2.16 -13.03
CA PRO A 96 5.30 -3.34 -13.78
C PRO A 96 3.81 -3.63 -13.53
N ARG A 97 3.01 -3.71 -14.60
CA ARG A 97 1.58 -4.09 -14.52
C ARG A 97 1.47 -5.60 -14.68
N SER A 98 0.69 -6.26 -13.81
CA SER A 98 0.46 -7.71 -13.84
C SER A 98 -0.37 -8.23 -15.02
N ALA A 99 -0.67 -7.38 -16.02
CA ALA A 99 -1.35 -7.81 -17.25
C ALA A 99 -0.53 -8.83 -18.05
N TYR A 100 0.79 -8.89 -17.79
CA TYR A 100 1.72 -9.82 -18.43
C TYR A 100 2.27 -10.78 -17.37
N GLN A 101 1.40 -11.60 -16.79
CA GLN A 101 1.89 -12.82 -16.16
C GLN A 101 2.41 -13.69 -17.32
N ILE A 102 3.71 -13.66 -17.56
CA ILE A 102 4.36 -14.54 -18.53
C ILE A 102 4.12 -15.94 -18.00
N SER A 103 3.10 -16.62 -18.51
CA SER A 103 2.95 -18.05 -18.26
C SER A 103 4.21 -18.70 -18.79
N GLU A 104 4.91 -19.49 -17.97
CA GLU A 104 6.10 -20.27 -18.36
C GLU A 104 5.90 -21.16 -19.61
N ARG A 105 4.67 -21.29 -20.10
CA ARG A 105 4.30 -22.04 -21.31
C ARG A 105 4.78 -21.46 -22.64
N ALA A 106 5.45 -20.30 -22.66
CA ALA A 106 5.88 -19.65 -23.90
C ALA A 106 7.35 -19.87 -24.28
N ILE A 107 8.09 -20.72 -23.57
CA ILE A 107 9.48 -21.07 -23.91
C ILE A 107 9.53 -22.56 -24.30
N SER A 108 9.00 -22.86 -25.47
CA SER A 108 9.28 -24.10 -26.19
C SER A 108 9.24 -23.77 -27.68
N CYS A 109 10.35 -23.24 -28.18
CA CYS A 109 10.69 -23.24 -29.59
C CYS A 109 11.93 -24.13 -29.75
#